data_AF-A0A3L7XKT7-F1
#
_entry.id   AF-A0A3L7XKT7-F1
#
_cell.length_a   1.000
_cell.length_b   1.000
_cell.length_c   1.000
_cell.angle_alpha   90.00
_cell.angle_beta   90.00
_cell.angle_gamma   90.00
#
_symmetry.space_group_name_H-M   'P 1'
#
loop_
_entity.id
_entity.type
_entity.pdbx_description
1 polymer ?
#
loop_
_entity_poly.entity_id
_entity_poly.type
_entity_poly.pdbx_seq_one_letter_code
_entity_poly.pdbx_strand_id
1 'polypeptide(L)'
;MSSTTDTTDAREPDVLDPVEVIDAMRGAFGEAADTLDDAAEAEPAARERVRVPREGALSPEQGVEALRRALERGAPWYAALLEVIARWTAPSEDIDGERNTYLIAGEAFDWLLLAQRLLDEVPDLVPVDEAEQLLVHGIAPDGSGETEFEVAIGPAKHRAHLNFQYGVVVEELLLLAVELELVKSGSLSGAGRPAPDLEAFEHVYGKPLDELKLLYGYELGVALGDRMSQSELQAFTYWLSKYRVRTGEPARVASDTKKAMAMMSRLEAGRARLGRLHAAQARAGRLVE
;
A
#
# COMPACT_ATOMS: atom_id res chain seq x y z
N MET A 1 -48.94 -2.83 36.52
CA MET A 1 -47.68 -2.07 36.43
C MET A 1 -46.57 -3.06 36.20
N SER A 2 -46.33 -3.43 34.94
CA SER A 2 -45.19 -4.26 34.54
C SER A 2 -44.44 -3.49 33.48
N SER A 3 -43.24 -3.05 33.83
CA SER A 3 -42.32 -2.31 32.97
C SER A 3 -41.56 -3.31 32.13
N THR A 4 -41.86 -3.33 30.82
CA THR A 4 -41.07 -4.05 29.82
C THR A 4 -39.83 -3.21 29.52
N THR A 5 -38.65 -3.70 29.89
CA THR A 5 -37.38 -3.17 29.40
C THR A 5 -37.19 -3.61 27.96
N ASP A 6 -37.28 -2.65 27.06
CA ASP A 6 -36.96 -2.78 25.64
C ASP A 6 -35.43 -2.72 25.50
N THR A 7 -34.80 -3.88 25.34
CA THR A 7 -33.38 -3.98 24.98
C THR A 7 -33.31 -3.71 23.48
N THR A 8 -32.95 -2.48 23.13
CA THR A 8 -32.56 -2.10 21.76
C THR A 8 -31.31 -2.90 21.39
N ASP A 9 -31.52 -3.93 20.58
CA ASP A 9 -30.50 -4.68 19.86
C ASP A 9 -29.77 -3.72 18.91
N ALA A 10 -28.61 -3.24 19.34
CA ALA A 10 -27.72 -2.45 18.52
C ALA A 10 -27.14 -3.40 17.45
N ARG A 11 -27.77 -3.40 16.27
CA ARG A 11 -27.17 -3.99 15.06
C ARG A 11 -25.76 -3.45 14.91
N GLU A 12 -24.78 -4.34 14.97
CA GLU A 12 -23.44 -4.08 14.46
C GLU A 12 -23.56 -3.44 13.06
N PRO A 13 -22.87 -2.32 12.78
CA PRO A 13 -22.92 -1.73 11.46
C PRO A 13 -22.41 -2.78 10.47
N ASP A 14 -23.22 -3.01 9.43
CA ASP A 14 -22.95 -3.88 8.31
C ASP A 14 -21.63 -3.45 7.64
N VAL A 15 -20.52 -4.04 8.09
CA VAL A 15 -19.19 -3.83 7.52
C VAL A 15 -19.17 -4.59 6.21
N LEU A 16 -19.31 -3.88 5.08
CA LEU A 16 -19.13 -4.46 3.75
C LEU A 16 -17.82 -5.24 3.72
N ASP A 17 -17.86 -6.49 3.26
CA ASP A 17 -16.69 -7.34 3.12
C ASP A 17 -15.69 -6.64 2.19
N PRO A 18 -14.43 -6.43 2.61
CA PRO A 18 -13.40 -5.83 1.77
C PRO A 18 -13.21 -6.53 0.41
N VAL A 19 -13.54 -7.82 0.31
CA VAL A 19 -13.58 -8.58 -0.96
C VAL A 19 -14.69 -8.07 -1.87
N GLU A 20 -15.86 -7.73 -1.35
CA GLU A 20 -16.97 -7.15 -2.14
C GLU A 20 -16.64 -5.74 -2.63
N VAL A 21 -15.86 -4.97 -1.86
CA VAL A 21 -15.36 -3.64 -2.29
C VAL A 21 -14.37 -3.77 -3.44
N ILE A 22 -13.42 -4.71 -3.35
CA ILE A 22 -12.47 -4.99 -4.42
C ILE A 22 -13.17 -5.61 -5.63
N ASP A 23 -14.12 -6.52 -5.44
CA ASP A 23 -14.87 -7.13 -6.53
C ASP A 23 -15.84 -6.13 -7.17
N ALA A 24 -16.35 -5.15 -6.42
CA ALA A 24 -17.07 -4.00 -6.98
C ALA A 24 -16.13 -3.06 -7.75
N MET A 25 -14.91 -2.83 -7.24
CA MET A 25 -13.86 -2.06 -7.90
C MET A 25 -13.25 -2.80 -9.12
N ARG A 26 -13.27 -4.12 -9.17
CA ARG A 26 -12.86 -4.94 -10.34
C ARG A 26 -14.00 -5.11 -11.33
N GLY A 27 -15.21 -5.37 -10.84
CA GLY A 27 -16.42 -5.57 -11.65
C GLY A 27 -16.85 -4.32 -12.42
N ALA A 28 -16.52 -3.12 -11.93
CA ALA A 28 -16.70 -1.87 -12.66
C ALA A 28 -15.67 -1.64 -13.81
N PHE A 29 -14.64 -2.50 -13.94
CA PHE A 29 -13.44 -2.28 -14.76
C PHE A 29 -13.09 -3.45 -15.70
N GLY A 30 -14.09 -4.16 -16.25
CA GLY A 30 -13.85 -5.08 -17.36
C GLY A 30 -12.84 -4.48 -18.37
N GLU A 31 -11.79 -5.26 -18.65
CA GLU A 31 -10.68 -5.03 -19.60
C GLU A 31 -9.61 -3.96 -19.25
N ALA A 32 -9.74 -3.14 -18.20
CA ALA A 32 -8.70 -2.15 -17.89
C ALA A 32 -7.56 -2.70 -17.01
N ALA A 33 -7.84 -3.70 -16.17
CA ALA A 33 -6.82 -4.43 -15.42
C ALA A 33 -5.97 -5.32 -16.35
N ASP A 34 -6.56 -5.82 -17.44
CA ASP A 34 -5.86 -6.63 -18.46
C ASP A 34 -4.78 -5.84 -19.21
N THR A 35 -4.88 -4.50 -19.28
CA THR A 35 -3.85 -3.69 -19.97
C THR A 35 -2.55 -3.49 -19.18
N LEU A 36 -2.45 -3.98 -17.94
CA LEU A 36 -1.17 -4.17 -17.24
C LEU A 36 -0.60 -5.58 -17.43
N ASP A 37 -1.40 -6.52 -17.93
CA ASP A 37 -1.07 -7.95 -18.09
C ASP A 37 -0.61 -8.30 -19.53
N ASP A 38 -1.03 -7.53 -20.53
CA ASP A 38 -0.85 -7.83 -21.97
C ASP A 38 0.57 -7.62 -22.55
N ALA A 39 1.60 -7.36 -21.72
CA ALA A 39 2.99 -7.24 -22.19
C ALA A 39 3.89 -8.45 -21.89
N ALA A 40 3.35 -9.51 -21.26
CA ALA A 40 4.15 -10.63 -20.76
C ALA A 40 3.86 -12.00 -21.41
N GLU A 41 3.14 -12.08 -22.53
CA GLU A 41 2.97 -13.35 -23.24
C GLU A 41 4.17 -13.68 -24.15
N ALA A 42 5.15 -14.36 -23.56
CA ALA A 42 6.02 -15.30 -24.26
C ALA A 42 6.43 -16.44 -23.31
N GLU A 43 5.61 -17.49 -23.22
CA GLU A 43 6.00 -18.81 -22.69
C GLU A 43 6.83 -19.61 -23.75
N PRO A 44 7.51 -20.74 -23.43
CA PRO A 44 7.55 -21.47 -22.15
C PRO A 44 8.93 -22.03 -21.73
N ALA A 45 9.10 -22.40 -20.45
CA ALA A 45 9.64 -23.71 -20.03
C ALA A 45 9.81 -23.84 -18.49
N ALA A 46 9.49 -25.06 -18.00
CA ALA A 46 9.80 -25.63 -16.69
C ALA A 46 9.02 -25.09 -15.47
N ARG A 47 7.82 -25.66 -15.30
CA ARG A 47 7.07 -25.68 -14.04
C ARG A 47 7.89 -26.36 -12.95
N GLU A 48 8.61 -25.57 -12.15
CA GLU A 48 9.02 -26.00 -10.81
C GLU A 48 7.89 -25.73 -9.83
N ARG A 49 7.60 -26.75 -9.03
CA ARG A 49 6.42 -26.89 -8.19
C ARG A 49 6.42 -25.82 -7.11
N VAL A 50 5.24 -25.26 -6.85
CA VAL A 50 4.87 -24.47 -5.67
C VAL A 50 5.77 -24.82 -4.46
N ARG A 51 6.72 -23.94 -4.15
CA ARG A 51 7.40 -23.97 -2.86
C ARG A 51 6.46 -23.31 -1.86
N VAL A 52 5.64 -24.13 -1.22
CA VAL A 52 5.08 -23.79 0.10
C VAL A 52 6.27 -23.37 0.98
N PRO A 53 6.19 -22.28 1.76
CA PRO A 53 7.28 -21.86 2.63
C PRO A 53 7.78 -23.04 3.48
N ARG A 54 9.07 -23.37 3.38
CA ARG A 54 9.69 -24.36 4.25
C ARG A 54 9.92 -23.68 5.61
N GLU A 55 9.27 -24.20 6.63
CA GLU A 55 9.29 -23.77 8.05
C GLU A 55 8.36 -22.58 8.40
N GLY A 56 7.79 -22.64 9.61
CA GLY A 56 6.58 -21.90 10.03
C GLY A 56 6.74 -20.40 10.28
N ALA A 57 5.73 -19.84 10.96
CA ALA A 57 5.63 -18.44 11.35
C ALA A 57 6.89 -17.89 12.02
N LEU A 58 7.27 -16.66 11.67
CA LEU A 58 8.40 -15.94 12.24
C LEU A 58 7.89 -14.79 13.12
N SER A 59 8.36 -14.76 14.36
CA SER A 59 8.39 -13.53 15.17
C SER A 59 9.43 -12.54 14.60
N PRO A 60 9.40 -11.27 15.00
CA PRO A 60 10.33 -10.29 14.44
C PRO A 60 11.80 -10.65 14.57
N GLU A 61 12.23 -11.05 15.77
CA GLU A 61 13.63 -11.41 16.03
C GLU A 61 14.03 -12.66 15.23
N GLN A 62 13.13 -13.63 15.09
CA GLN A 62 13.36 -14.81 14.26
C GLN A 62 13.44 -14.45 12.77
N GLY A 63 12.64 -13.48 12.30
CA GLY A 63 12.63 -13.01 10.92
C GLY A 63 13.95 -12.35 10.54
N VAL A 64 14.43 -11.43 11.38
CA VAL A 64 15.72 -10.76 11.20
C VAL A 64 16.87 -11.76 11.18
N GLU A 65 16.91 -12.67 12.16
CA GLU A 65 17.95 -13.70 12.24
C GLU A 65 17.89 -14.67 11.04
N ALA A 66 16.68 -15.05 10.60
CA ALA A 66 16.50 -15.91 9.44
C ALA A 66 17.03 -15.25 8.15
N LEU A 67 16.74 -13.95 7.96
CA LEU A 67 17.25 -13.18 6.84
C LEU A 67 18.78 -13.14 6.85
N ARG A 68 19.37 -12.66 7.95
CA ARG A 68 20.83 -12.56 8.11
C ARG A 68 21.52 -13.89 7.79
N ARG A 69 21.05 -14.98 8.40
CA ARG A 69 21.58 -16.33 8.15
C ARG A 69 21.45 -16.78 6.69
N ALA A 70 20.37 -16.41 6.00
CA ALA A 70 20.20 -16.74 4.59
C ALA A 70 21.23 -15.99 3.72
N LEU A 71 21.42 -14.70 3.99
CA LEU A 71 22.37 -13.85 3.26
C LEU A 71 23.82 -14.28 3.49
N GLU A 72 24.20 -14.62 4.72
CA GLU A 72 25.55 -15.13 5.05
C GLU A 72 25.88 -16.46 4.35
N ARG A 73 24.86 -17.25 4.00
CA ARG A 73 25.01 -18.48 3.19
C ARG A 73 25.06 -18.21 1.68
N GLY A 74 24.99 -16.95 1.26
CA GLY A 74 25.00 -16.55 -0.15
C GLY A 74 23.66 -16.73 -0.86
N ALA A 75 22.53 -16.74 -0.13
CA ALA A 75 21.21 -16.74 -0.77
C ALA A 75 20.98 -15.42 -1.54
N PRO A 76 20.25 -15.44 -2.67
CA PRO A 76 19.82 -14.21 -3.34
C PRO A 76 18.97 -13.35 -2.38
N TRP A 77 19.38 -12.11 -2.17
CA TRP A 77 18.88 -11.32 -1.05
C TRP A 77 17.39 -11.01 -1.13
N TYR A 78 16.89 -10.69 -2.34
CA TYR A 78 15.49 -10.37 -2.56
C TYR A 78 14.58 -11.58 -2.35
N ALA A 79 14.97 -12.74 -2.87
CA ALA A 79 14.24 -13.99 -2.63
C ALA A 79 14.22 -14.34 -1.13
N ALA A 80 15.35 -14.18 -0.42
CA ALA A 80 15.42 -14.41 1.02
C ALA A 80 14.55 -13.42 1.82
N LEU A 81 14.51 -12.15 1.39
CA LEU A 81 13.64 -11.12 1.96
C LEU A 81 12.17 -11.49 1.81
N LEU A 82 11.72 -11.83 0.59
CA LEU A 82 10.34 -12.23 0.34
C LEU A 82 9.96 -13.50 1.10
N GLU A 83 10.88 -14.47 1.25
CA GLU A 83 10.64 -15.68 2.06
C GLU A 83 10.39 -15.35 3.53
N VAL A 84 11.15 -14.41 4.10
CA VAL A 84 10.93 -13.93 5.48
C VAL A 84 9.63 -13.14 5.58
N ILE A 85 9.36 -12.24 4.63
CA ILE A 85 8.11 -11.48 4.55
C ILE A 85 6.92 -12.43 4.51
N ALA A 86 6.95 -13.48 3.69
CA ALA A 86 5.85 -14.46 3.58
C ALA A 86 5.49 -15.11 4.93
N ARG A 87 6.48 -15.27 5.82
CA ARG A 87 6.35 -15.95 7.11
C ARG A 87 6.19 -15.01 8.30
N TRP A 88 6.37 -13.71 8.11
CA TRP A 88 6.27 -12.70 9.17
C TRP A 88 4.86 -12.61 9.77
N THR A 89 4.76 -12.48 11.08
CA THR A 89 3.45 -12.53 11.78
C THR A 89 3.09 -11.30 12.60
N ALA A 90 4.05 -10.44 12.95
CA ALA A 90 3.76 -9.24 13.72
C ALA A 90 3.07 -8.19 12.81
N PRO A 91 1.84 -7.72 13.14
CA PRO A 91 1.16 -6.70 12.34
C PRO A 91 1.75 -5.31 12.54
N SER A 92 2.44 -5.09 13.66
CA SER A 92 3.11 -3.84 14.01
C SER A 92 4.22 -4.08 15.02
N GLU A 93 5.16 -3.14 15.11
CA GLU A 93 6.22 -3.08 16.12
C GLU A 93 6.37 -1.64 16.64
N ASP A 94 6.85 -1.50 17.88
CA ASP A 94 7.27 -0.20 18.44
C ASP A 94 8.81 -0.19 18.47
N ILE A 95 9.44 0.62 17.62
CA ILE A 95 10.90 0.67 17.41
C ILE A 95 11.36 2.10 17.60
N ASP A 96 12.33 2.32 18.49
CA ASP A 96 12.86 3.65 18.83
C ASP A 96 11.79 4.70 19.22
N GLY A 97 10.66 4.23 19.77
CA GLY A 97 9.54 5.07 20.17
C GLY A 97 8.58 5.42 19.02
N GLU A 98 8.83 4.90 17.82
CA GLU A 98 7.94 5.01 16.67
C GLU A 98 7.21 3.70 16.41
N ARG A 99 5.90 3.78 16.17
CA ARG A 99 5.08 2.62 15.84
C ARG A 99 5.13 2.38 14.34
N ASN A 100 5.68 1.23 13.94
CA ASN A 100 5.64 0.74 12.57
C ASN A 100 4.45 -0.21 12.41
N THR A 101 3.44 0.19 11.63
CA THR A 101 2.25 -0.65 11.36
C THR A 101 2.34 -1.26 9.96
N TYR A 102 2.69 -2.54 9.87
CA TYR A 102 2.79 -3.25 8.59
C TYR A 102 1.44 -3.70 8.06
N LEU A 103 0.51 -4.09 8.94
CA LEU A 103 -0.83 -4.56 8.57
C LEU A 103 -1.91 -3.63 9.16
N ILE A 104 -2.32 -2.65 8.36
CA ILE A 104 -3.30 -1.63 8.72
C ILE A 104 -4.68 -2.27 8.82
N ALA A 105 -5.34 -2.04 9.96
CA ALA A 105 -6.67 -2.56 10.27
C ALA A 105 -6.82 -4.10 10.12
N GLY A 106 -5.72 -4.85 10.12
CA GLY A 106 -5.74 -6.30 9.85
C GLY A 106 -5.94 -6.67 8.38
N GLU A 107 -6.00 -5.69 7.46
CA GLU A 107 -6.47 -5.89 6.09
C GLU A 107 -5.47 -5.42 5.03
N ALA A 108 -4.80 -4.28 5.24
CA ALA A 108 -3.93 -3.64 4.25
C ALA A 108 -2.44 -3.77 4.64
N PHE A 109 -1.67 -4.50 3.82
CA PHE A 109 -0.28 -4.85 4.10
C PHE A 109 0.70 -3.95 3.34
N ASP A 110 1.42 -3.12 4.09
CA ASP A 110 2.58 -2.34 3.62
C ASP A 110 3.84 -3.21 3.70
N TRP A 111 4.07 -4.00 2.64
CA TRP A 111 5.22 -4.91 2.61
C TRP A 111 6.55 -4.17 2.42
N LEU A 112 6.55 -2.96 1.85
CA LEU A 112 7.77 -2.16 1.65
C LEU A 112 8.25 -1.58 2.98
N LEU A 113 7.33 -1.19 3.87
CA LEU A 113 7.69 -0.82 5.24
C LEU A 113 8.32 -2.00 6.00
N LEU A 114 7.76 -3.21 5.85
CA LEU A 114 8.38 -4.41 6.42
C LEU A 114 9.73 -4.75 5.76
N ALA A 115 9.85 -4.53 4.46
CA ALA A 115 11.12 -4.72 3.76
C ALA A 115 12.19 -3.76 4.29
N GLN A 116 11.86 -2.49 4.49
CA GLN A 116 12.76 -1.50 5.09
C GLN A 116 13.23 -1.95 6.47
N ARG A 117 12.27 -2.30 7.35
CA ARG A 117 12.54 -2.84 8.69
C ARG A 117 13.57 -3.98 8.68
N LEU A 118 13.45 -4.89 7.73
CA LEU A 118 14.32 -6.06 7.60
C LEU A 118 15.69 -5.69 7.03
N LEU A 119 15.74 -4.80 6.04
CA LEU A 119 16.98 -4.37 5.39
C LEU A 119 17.84 -3.49 6.29
N ASP A 120 17.23 -2.68 7.15
CA ASP A 120 17.94 -1.85 8.14
C ASP A 120 18.75 -2.69 9.16
N GLU A 121 18.40 -3.96 9.34
CA GLU A 121 19.11 -4.91 10.22
C GLU A 121 20.28 -5.62 9.54
N VAL A 122 20.41 -5.54 8.22
CA VAL A 122 21.45 -6.22 7.43
C VAL A 122 22.11 -5.28 6.40
N PRO A 123 22.45 -4.02 6.75
CA PRO A 123 22.93 -3.03 5.78
C PRO A 123 24.27 -3.41 5.15
N ASP A 124 25.02 -4.30 5.79
CA ASP A 124 26.32 -4.82 5.35
C ASP A 124 26.21 -6.00 4.36
N LEU A 125 25.02 -6.57 4.18
CA LEU A 125 24.80 -7.79 3.39
C LEU A 125 24.02 -7.56 2.08
N VAL A 126 23.55 -6.32 1.82
CA VAL A 126 22.73 -5.98 0.65
C VAL A 126 23.31 -4.78 -0.10
N PRO A 127 23.34 -4.77 -1.44
CA PRO A 127 23.78 -3.61 -2.20
C PRO A 127 22.87 -2.40 -1.96
N VAL A 128 23.43 -1.30 -1.46
CA VAL A 128 22.69 -0.07 -1.09
C VAL A 128 21.86 0.48 -2.26
N ASP A 129 22.44 0.56 -3.45
CA ASP A 129 21.74 1.08 -4.64
C ASP A 129 20.54 0.21 -5.05
N GLU A 130 20.60 -1.10 -4.83
CA GLU A 130 19.49 -2.01 -5.14
C GLU A 130 18.41 -1.94 -4.07
N ALA A 131 18.80 -1.87 -2.78
CA ALA A 131 17.88 -1.69 -1.67
C ALA A 131 17.11 -0.35 -1.80
N GLU A 132 17.79 0.74 -2.14
CA GLU A 132 17.16 2.04 -2.38
C GLU A 132 16.17 1.98 -3.55
N GLN A 133 16.56 1.35 -4.67
CA GLN A 133 15.65 1.15 -5.81
C GLN A 133 14.40 0.36 -5.44
N LEU A 134 14.53 -0.67 -4.61
CA LEU A 134 13.39 -1.43 -4.12
C LEU A 134 12.50 -0.57 -3.22
N LEU A 135 13.07 0.04 -2.17
CA LEU A 135 12.30 0.75 -1.14
C LEU A 135 11.66 2.05 -1.66
N VAL A 136 12.34 2.77 -2.54
CA VAL A 136 11.88 4.08 -3.04
C VAL A 136 11.07 3.96 -4.32
N HIS A 137 11.37 2.98 -5.17
CA HIS A 137 10.75 2.86 -6.49
C HIS A 137 9.92 1.59 -6.69
N GLY A 138 9.96 0.64 -5.75
CA GLY A 138 9.27 -0.64 -5.87
C GLY A 138 9.86 -1.54 -6.96
N ILE A 139 11.13 -1.30 -7.36
CA ILE A 139 11.76 -2.04 -8.46
C ILE A 139 12.43 -3.28 -7.90
N ALA A 140 11.96 -4.45 -8.30
CA ALA A 140 12.57 -5.73 -7.95
C ALA A 140 14.00 -5.82 -8.54
N PRO A 141 15.01 -6.19 -7.73
CA PRO A 141 16.42 -6.21 -8.13
C PRO A 141 16.76 -7.34 -9.10
N ASP A 142 16.01 -8.43 -9.08
CA ASP A 142 16.15 -9.58 -9.99
C ASP A 142 15.28 -9.47 -11.25
N GLY A 143 14.49 -8.39 -11.35
CA GLY A 143 13.56 -8.16 -12.45
C GLY A 143 12.28 -9.00 -12.40
N SER A 144 11.97 -9.63 -11.25
CA SER A 144 10.72 -10.37 -11.05
C SER A 144 9.50 -9.47 -11.27
N GLY A 145 8.44 -10.01 -11.89
CA GLY A 145 7.17 -9.32 -12.07
C GLY A 145 6.19 -9.54 -10.92
N GLU A 146 4.97 -9.08 -11.12
CA GLU A 146 3.88 -9.18 -10.14
C GLU A 146 3.52 -10.64 -9.82
N THR A 147 3.54 -11.52 -10.83
CA THR A 147 3.20 -12.94 -10.67
C THR A 147 4.21 -13.66 -9.77
N GLU A 148 5.51 -13.44 -9.97
CA GLU A 148 6.54 -14.03 -9.11
C GLU A 148 6.44 -13.48 -7.67
N PHE A 149 6.13 -12.19 -7.53
CA PHE A 149 5.92 -11.56 -6.24
C PHE A 149 4.72 -12.17 -5.50
N GLU A 150 3.55 -12.32 -6.15
CA GLU A 150 2.36 -12.98 -5.58
C GLU A 150 2.68 -14.38 -5.07
N VAL A 151 3.39 -15.18 -5.88
CA VAL A 151 3.79 -16.54 -5.52
C VAL A 151 4.72 -16.53 -4.30
N ALA A 152 5.65 -15.58 -4.24
CA ALA A 152 6.64 -15.51 -3.16
C ALA A 152 6.03 -15.13 -1.81
N ILE A 153 5.15 -14.12 -1.75
CA ILE A 153 4.54 -13.67 -0.49
C ILE A 153 3.29 -14.47 -0.10
N GLY A 154 2.69 -15.16 -1.07
CA GLY A 154 1.50 -15.97 -0.91
C GLY A 154 0.18 -15.19 -1.01
N PRO A 155 -0.93 -15.87 -1.36
CA PRO A 155 -2.18 -15.23 -1.79
C PRO A 155 -2.84 -14.37 -0.70
N ALA A 156 -2.70 -14.73 0.57
CA ALA A 156 -3.27 -13.96 1.67
C ALA A 156 -2.58 -12.60 1.85
N LYS A 157 -1.23 -12.58 1.82
CA LYS A 157 -0.45 -11.34 1.92
C LYS A 157 -0.53 -10.53 0.65
N HIS A 158 -0.60 -11.18 -0.51
CA HIS A 158 -0.81 -10.50 -1.77
C HIS A 158 -2.16 -9.78 -1.81
N ARG A 159 -3.26 -10.43 -1.40
CA ARG A 159 -4.55 -9.74 -1.24
C ARG A 159 -4.46 -8.56 -0.29
N ALA A 160 -3.76 -8.71 0.85
CA ALA A 160 -3.55 -7.62 1.78
C ALA A 160 -2.68 -6.50 1.17
N HIS A 161 -1.71 -6.83 0.31
CA HIS A 161 -0.93 -5.85 -0.43
C HIS A 161 -1.82 -5.05 -1.39
N LEU A 162 -2.72 -5.71 -2.12
CA LEU A 162 -3.68 -5.02 -2.98
C LEU A 162 -4.59 -4.09 -2.17
N ASN A 163 -5.02 -4.50 -0.97
CA ASN A 163 -5.76 -3.61 -0.06
C ASN A 163 -4.97 -2.34 0.27
N PHE A 164 -3.66 -2.44 0.47
CA PHE A 164 -2.80 -1.28 0.71
C PHE A 164 -2.65 -0.41 -0.54
N GLN A 165 -2.39 -1.02 -1.71
CA GLN A 165 -2.28 -0.27 -2.96
C GLN A 165 -3.57 0.52 -3.26
N TYR A 166 -4.73 -0.14 -3.22
CA TYR A 166 -6.00 0.52 -3.56
C TYR A 166 -6.54 1.41 -2.43
N GLY A 167 -6.39 0.98 -1.18
CA GLY A 167 -6.96 1.68 -0.04
C GLY A 167 -6.10 2.80 0.51
N VAL A 168 -4.79 2.80 0.25
CA VAL A 168 -3.87 3.86 0.70
C VAL A 168 -3.27 4.59 -0.49
N VAL A 169 -2.48 3.92 -1.32
CA VAL A 169 -1.71 4.59 -2.40
C VAL A 169 -2.62 5.25 -3.43
N VAL A 170 -3.61 4.54 -3.95
CA VAL A 170 -4.58 5.08 -4.92
C VAL A 170 -5.41 6.20 -4.30
N GLU A 171 -5.74 6.11 -3.01
CA GLU A 171 -6.52 7.13 -2.31
C GLU A 171 -5.70 8.42 -2.10
N GLU A 172 -4.41 8.33 -1.75
CA GLU A 172 -3.49 9.48 -1.70
C GLU A 172 -3.34 10.13 -3.08
N LEU A 173 -3.20 9.32 -4.13
CA LEU A 173 -3.11 9.81 -5.51
C LEU A 173 -4.40 10.48 -5.98
N LEU A 174 -5.56 10.01 -5.52
CA LEU A 174 -6.84 10.68 -5.79
C LEU A 174 -6.86 12.08 -5.18
N LEU A 175 -6.51 12.21 -3.90
CA LEU A 175 -6.45 13.50 -3.21
C LEU A 175 -5.47 14.44 -3.92
N LEU A 176 -4.28 13.96 -4.27
CA LEU A 176 -3.30 14.75 -5.01
C LEU A 176 -3.79 15.15 -6.41
N ALA A 177 -4.47 14.25 -7.12
CA ALA A 177 -5.02 14.58 -8.44
C ALA A 177 -6.06 15.71 -8.36
N VAL A 178 -6.92 15.68 -7.33
CA VAL A 178 -7.93 16.70 -7.08
C VAL A 178 -7.29 18.01 -6.61
N GLU A 179 -6.33 17.96 -5.69
CA GLU A 179 -5.55 19.14 -5.28
C GLU A 179 -4.95 19.86 -6.49
N LEU A 180 -4.30 19.12 -7.39
CA LEU A 180 -3.70 19.69 -8.61
C LEU A 180 -4.74 20.27 -9.58
N GLU A 181 -5.95 19.72 -9.63
CA GLU A 181 -7.06 20.30 -10.40
C GLU A 181 -7.54 21.62 -9.78
N LEU A 182 -7.67 21.67 -8.45
CA LEU A 182 -8.08 22.87 -7.71
C LEU A 182 -7.06 24.00 -7.88
N VAL A 183 -5.76 23.69 -7.76
CA VAL A 183 -4.66 24.64 -8.04
C VAL A 183 -4.78 25.21 -9.46
N LYS A 184 -4.98 24.34 -10.47
CA LYS A 184 -5.12 24.76 -11.88
C LYS A 184 -6.35 25.60 -12.15
N SER A 185 -7.46 25.31 -11.49
CA SER A 185 -8.72 26.07 -11.64
C SER A 185 -8.67 27.48 -11.06
N GLY A 186 -7.55 27.86 -10.44
CA GLY A 186 -7.37 29.18 -9.84
C GLY A 186 -7.96 29.29 -8.45
N SER A 187 -8.17 28.17 -7.74
CA SER A 187 -8.32 28.17 -6.27
C SER A 187 -6.95 28.53 -5.65
N LEU A 188 -6.48 29.74 -5.90
CA LEU A 188 -5.45 30.37 -5.07
C LEU A 188 -6.15 30.70 -3.77
N SER A 189 -5.60 30.26 -2.64
CA SER A 189 -6.14 30.50 -1.30
C SER A 189 -6.34 32.02 -1.12
N GLY A 190 -7.57 32.46 -1.37
CA GLY A 190 -8.05 33.82 -1.14
C GLY A 190 -8.64 33.90 0.27
N ALA A 191 -8.74 35.11 0.82
CA ALA A 191 -9.22 35.32 2.18
C ALA A 191 -10.55 34.58 2.45
N GLY A 192 -10.46 33.47 3.20
CA GLY A 192 -11.60 32.65 3.64
C GLY A 192 -11.79 31.29 2.96
N ARG A 193 -11.00 30.90 1.95
CA ARG A 193 -11.05 29.54 1.38
C ARG A 193 -9.95 28.62 1.94
N PRO A 194 -10.25 27.32 2.18
CA PRO A 194 -9.23 26.34 2.52
C PRO A 194 -8.12 26.30 1.47
N ALA A 195 -6.94 25.83 1.85
CA ALA A 195 -5.91 25.50 0.88
C ALA A 195 -6.35 24.31 0.01
N PRO A 196 -5.88 24.19 -1.25
CA PRO A 196 -6.33 23.16 -2.20
C PRO A 196 -6.22 21.72 -1.70
N ASP A 197 -5.22 21.42 -0.86
CA ASP A 197 -5.01 20.14 -0.20
C ASP A 197 -6.13 19.82 0.80
N LEU A 198 -6.58 20.80 1.58
CA LEU A 198 -7.72 20.67 2.48
C LEU A 198 -9.07 20.65 1.74
N GLU A 199 -9.20 21.47 0.69
CA GLU A 199 -10.39 21.53 -0.17
C GLU A 199 -10.60 20.20 -0.93
N ALA A 200 -9.52 19.47 -1.24
CA ALA A 200 -9.59 18.16 -1.88
C ALA A 200 -10.39 17.13 -1.07
N PHE A 201 -10.30 17.14 0.28
CA PHE A 201 -11.09 16.25 1.13
C PHE A 201 -12.59 16.48 0.96
N GLU A 202 -13.02 17.74 0.97
CA GLU A 202 -14.44 18.08 0.78
C GLU A 202 -14.90 17.70 -0.62
N HIS A 203 -14.04 17.89 -1.63
CA HIS A 203 -14.35 17.50 -3.00
C HIS A 203 -14.49 15.98 -3.17
N VAL A 204 -13.63 15.18 -2.55
CA VAL A 204 -13.64 13.70 -2.72
C VAL A 204 -14.70 13.05 -1.83
N TYR A 205 -14.81 13.47 -0.56
CA TYR A 205 -15.61 12.79 0.46
C TYR A 205 -16.91 13.52 0.83
N GLY A 206 -17.12 14.73 0.31
CA GLY A 206 -18.28 15.57 0.64
C GLY A 206 -18.25 16.17 2.04
N LYS A 207 -17.10 16.10 2.74
CA LYS A 207 -16.91 16.60 4.10
C LYS A 207 -15.51 17.20 4.26
N PRO A 208 -15.35 18.27 5.05
CA PRO A 208 -14.03 18.82 5.35
C PRO A 208 -13.21 17.84 6.20
N LEU A 209 -11.88 17.98 6.13
CA LEU A 209 -10.92 17.11 6.84
C LEU A 209 -11.24 16.98 8.34
N ASP A 210 -11.55 18.08 9.03
CA ASP A 210 -11.84 18.07 10.46
C ASP A 210 -13.06 17.20 10.81
N GLU A 211 -14.11 17.22 9.98
CA GLU A 211 -15.29 16.39 10.17
C GLU A 211 -14.96 14.91 9.91
N LEU A 212 -14.14 14.61 8.90
CA LEU A 212 -13.68 13.25 8.62
C LEU A 212 -12.82 12.69 9.77
N LYS A 213 -11.94 13.50 10.37
CA LYS A 213 -11.15 13.11 11.55
C LYS A 213 -12.04 12.80 12.75
N LEU A 214 -13.11 13.58 12.96
CA LEU A 214 -14.08 13.32 14.02
C LEU A 214 -14.86 12.02 13.78
N LEU A 215 -15.28 11.76 12.55
CA LEU A 215 -15.95 10.51 12.17
C LEU A 215 -15.05 9.30 12.38
N TYR A 216 -13.80 9.37 11.90
CA TYR A 216 -12.79 8.33 12.12
C TYR A 216 -12.63 8.04 13.62
N GLY A 217 -12.47 9.09 14.43
CA GLY A 217 -12.27 8.90 15.87
C GLY A 217 -13.50 8.40 16.61
N TYR A 218 -14.69 8.73 16.13
CA TYR A 218 -15.94 8.17 16.66
C TYR A 218 -16.08 6.68 16.33
N GLU A 219 -15.76 6.26 15.10
CA GLU A 219 -15.88 4.86 14.67
C GLU A 219 -14.82 3.95 15.31
N LEU A 220 -13.57 4.41 15.43
CA LEU A 220 -12.45 3.56 15.89
C LEU A 220 -12.04 3.81 17.35
N GLY A 221 -12.63 4.80 18.03
CA GLY A 221 -12.26 5.16 19.39
C GLY A 221 -10.86 5.77 19.53
N VAL A 222 -10.28 6.27 18.43
CA VAL A 222 -8.93 6.86 18.37
C VAL A 222 -9.00 8.29 17.87
N ALA A 223 -8.59 9.26 18.69
CA ALA A 223 -8.58 10.65 18.28
C ALA A 223 -7.29 10.98 17.50
N LEU A 224 -7.44 11.55 16.30
CA LEU A 224 -6.32 12.05 15.50
C LEU A 224 -5.97 13.49 15.89
N GLY A 225 -4.72 13.72 16.28
CA GLY A 225 -4.20 15.06 16.57
C GLY A 225 -3.93 15.90 15.32
N ASP A 226 -3.47 17.14 15.50
CA ASP A 226 -3.04 18.01 14.39
C ASP A 226 -1.77 17.51 13.71
N ARG A 227 -0.92 16.83 14.48
CA ARG A 227 0.26 16.12 13.98
C ARG A 227 -0.07 14.63 14.00
N MET A 228 0.06 13.99 12.85
CA MET A 228 -0.13 12.55 12.71
C MET A 228 1.22 11.92 12.36
N SER A 229 1.51 10.78 12.96
CA SER A 229 2.56 9.88 12.48
C SER A 229 2.19 9.34 11.09
N GLN A 230 3.18 8.84 10.36
CA GLN A 230 2.94 8.24 9.05
C GLN A 230 1.97 7.06 9.14
N SER A 231 2.10 6.20 10.15
CA SER A 231 1.17 5.08 10.36
C SER A 231 -0.26 5.53 10.66
N GLU A 232 -0.45 6.60 11.44
CA GLU A 232 -1.79 7.18 11.67
C GLU A 232 -2.38 7.75 10.38
N LEU A 233 -1.56 8.43 9.57
CA LEU A 233 -1.99 8.96 8.27
C LEU A 233 -2.42 7.83 7.34
N GLN A 234 -1.61 6.79 7.18
CA GLN A 234 -1.95 5.64 6.33
C GLN A 234 -3.21 4.91 6.83
N ALA A 235 -3.38 4.76 8.16
CA ALA A 235 -4.57 4.16 8.75
C ALA A 235 -5.83 5.01 8.51
N PHE A 236 -5.71 6.33 8.62
CA PHE A 236 -6.79 7.26 8.32
C PHE A 236 -7.15 7.25 6.82
N THR A 237 -6.15 7.28 5.94
CA THR A 237 -6.34 7.16 4.48
C THR A 237 -7.02 5.84 4.12
N TYR A 238 -6.60 4.73 4.72
CA TYR A 238 -7.25 3.44 4.50
C TYR A 238 -8.72 3.47 4.90
N TRP A 239 -9.04 4.07 6.05
CA TRP A 239 -10.42 4.28 6.46
C TRP A 239 -11.20 5.19 5.49
N LEU A 240 -10.58 6.26 4.98
CA LEU A 240 -11.19 7.16 3.99
C LEU A 240 -11.56 6.43 2.70
N SER A 241 -10.73 5.51 2.21
CA SER A 241 -11.06 4.69 1.04
C SER A 241 -12.34 3.87 1.29
N LYS A 242 -12.46 3.23 2.46
CA LYS A 242 -13.65 2.48 2.86
C LYS A 242 -14.87 3.38 3.03
N TYR A 243 -14.69 4.55 3.65
CA TYR A 243 -15.73 5.56 3.75
C TYR A 243 -16.25 5.97 2.37
N ARG A 244 -15.35 6.30 1.43
CA ARG A 244 -15.70 6.71 0.06
C ARG A 244 -16.48 5.65 -0.69
N VAL A 245 -16.09 4.38 -0.57
CA VAL A 245 -16.83 3.28 -1.21
C VAL A 245 -18.22 3.12 -0.59
N ARG A 246 -18.32 3.20 0.74
CA ARG A 246 -19.58 3.03 1.46
C ARG A 246 -20.57 4.17 1.21
N THR A 247 -20.10 5.41 1.09
CA THR A 247 -20.98 6.58 1.00
C THR A 247 -21.07 7.19 -0.40
N GLY A 248 -20.13 6.87 -1.29
CA GLY A 248 -20.05 7.43 -2.63
C GLY A 248 -20.97 6.75 -3.63
N GLU A 249 -21.38 7.51 -4.65
CA GLU A 249 -22.11 6.93 -5.79
C GLU A 249 -21.16 6.01 -6.60
N PRO A 250 -21.56 4.78 -6.97
CA PRO A 250 -20.66 3.81 -7.62
C PRO A 250 -19.95 4.35 -8.87
N ALA A 251 -20.67 5.12 -9.71
CA ALA A 251 -20.10 5.71 -10.92
C ALA A 251 -19.01 6.76 -10.60
N ARG A 252 -19.20 7.53 -9.54
CA ARG A 252 -18.22 8.52 -9.06
C ARG A 252 -17.00 7.81 -8.49
N VAL A 253 -17.20 6.79 -7.64
CA VAL A 253 -16.12 5.98 -7.07
C VAL A 253 -15.23 5.40 -8.16
N ALA A 254 -15.83 4.82 -9.21
CA ALA A 254 -15.09 4.27 -10.35
C ALA A 254 -14.34 5.36 -11.14
N SER A 255 -14.98 6.50 -11.41
CA SER A 255 -14.35 7.63 -12.11
C SER A 255 -13.13 8.18 -11.35
N ASP A 256 -13.27 8.35 -10.03
CA ASP A 256 -12.21 8.85 -9.16
C ASP A 256 -11.06 7.84 -9.06
N THR A 257 -11.36 6.55 -8.89
CA THR A 257 -10.34 5.50 -8.92
C THR A 257 -9.59 5.50 -10.26
N LYS A 258 -10.29 5.65 -11.40
CA LYS A 258 -9.66 5.76 -12.72
C LYS A 258 -8.75 6.99 -12.83
N LYS A 259 -9.15 8.12 -12.26
CA LYS A 259 -8.33 9.34 -12.19
C LYS A 259 -7.03 9.09 -11.43
N ALA A 260 -7.11 8.45 -10.25
CA ALA A 260 -5.96 8.11 -9.44
C ALA A 260 -5.02 7.12 -10.14
N MET A 261 -5.56 6.05 -10.76
CA MET A 261 -4.76 5.08 -11.52
C MET A 261 -4.04 5.72 -12.72
N ALA A 262 -4.70 6.66 -13.42
CA ALA A 262 -4.05 7.42 -14.49
C ALA A 262 -2.90 8.30 -13.97
N MET A 263 -3.00 8.79 -12.73
CA MET A 263 -1.90 9.49 -12.06
C MET A 263 -0.77 8.54 -11.68
N MET A 264 -1.09 7.38 -11.11
CA MET A 264 -0.14 6.32 -10.75
C MET A 264 0.72 5.91 -11.94
N SER A 265 0.09 5.57 -13.07
CA SER A 265 0.78 5.18 -14.31
C SER A 265 1.75 6.25 -14.82
N ARG A 266 1.39 7.53 -14.69
CA ARG A 266 2.30 8.65 -15.07
C ARG A 266 3.52 8.73 -14.16
N LEU A 267 3.34 8.52 -12.86
CA LEU A 267 4.42 8.52 -11.88
C LEU A 267 5.35 7.32 -12.07
N GLU A 268 4.79 6.13 -12.29
CA GLU A 268 5.53 4.90 -12.57
C GLU A 268 6.34 5.00 -13.87
N ALA A 269 5.77 5.56 -14.95
CA ALA A 269 6.52 5.83 -16.17
C ALA A 269 7.70 6.79 -15.95
N GLY A 270 7.56 7.72 -15.00
CA GLY A 270 8.65 8.58 -14.51
C GLY A 270 9.71 7.80 -13.73
N ARG A 271 9.29 6.97 -12.76
CA ARG A 271 10.17 6.12 -11.94
C ARG A 271 10.98 5.15 -12.79
N ALA A 272 10.34 4.43 -13.72
CA ALA A 272 11.02 3.50 -14.62
C ALA A 272 12.07 4.19 -15.51
N ARG A 273 11.85 5.46 -15.87
CA ARG A 273 12.82 6.26 -16.63
C ARG A 273 14.04 6.62 -15.78
N LEU A 274 13.84 7.00 -14.52
CA LEU A 274 14.93 7.29 -13.57
C LEU A 274 15.75 6.02 -13.27
N GLY A 275 15.08 4.89 -13.01
CA GLY A 275 15.75 3.60 -12.81
C GLY A 275 16.64 3.20 -14.00
N ARG A 276 16.17 3.39 -15.24
CA ARG A 276 16.98 3.15 -16.45
C ARG A 276 18.19 4.08 -16.55
N LEU A 277 18.07 5.34 -16.15
CA LEU A 277 19.18 6.30 -16.15
C LEU A 277 20.23 5.92 -15.10
N HIS A 278 19.82 5.57 -13.88
CA HIS A 278 20.72 5.14 -12.82
C HIS A 278 21.43 3.83 -13.18
N ALA A 279 20.71 2.85 -13.72
CA ALA A 279 21.30 1.60 -14.21
C ALA A 279 22.31 1.83 -15.36
N ALA A 280 22.03 2.77 -16.26
CA ALA A 280 22.96 3.16 -17.32
C ALA A 280 24.22 3.84 -16.77
N GLN A 281 24.09 4.72 -15.76
CA GLN A 281 25.22 5.37 -15.09
C GLN A 281 26.09 4.37 -14.33
N ALA A 282 25.49 3.42 -13.60
CA ALA A 282 26.21 2.36 -12.87
C ALA A 282 26.90 1.36 -13.81
N ARG A 283 26.38 1.15 -15.03
CA ARG A 283 27.07 0.37 -16.08
C ARG A 283 28.20 1.15 -16.74
N ALA A 284 28.03 2.45 -16.95
CA ALA A 284 29.08 3.31 -17.49
C ALA A 284 30.25 3.46 -16.51
N GLY A 285 30.00 3.56 -15.21
CA GLY A 285 31.06 3.61 -14.18
C GLY A 285 31.91 2.34 -14.09
N ARG A 286 31.28 1.16 -14.26
CA ARG A 286 31.98 -0.14 -14.24
C ARG A 286 32.81 -0.48 -15.48
N LEU A 287 32.70 0.31 -16.55
CA LEU A 287 33.50 0.16 -17.78
C LEU A 287 34.73 1.08 -17.81
N VAL A 288 34.91 1.93 -16.80
CA VAL A 288 35.99 2.93 -16.71
C VAL A 288 37.03 2.56 -15.64
N GLU A 289 36.82 1.48 -14.89
CA GLU A 289 37.83 0.80 -14.04
C GLU A 289 38.45 -0.40 -14.77
#